data_AF-A0A934PWN4-F1
#
_entry.id   AF-A0A934PWN4-F1
#
_cell.length_a   1.000
_cell.length_b   1.000
_cell.length_c   1.000
_cell.angle_alpha   90.00
_cell.angle_beta   90.00
_cell.angle_gamma   90.00
#
_symmetry.space_group_name_H-M   'P 1'
#
loop_
_entity.id
_entity.type
_entity.pdbx_description
1 polymer ?
#
loop_
_entity_poly.entity_id
_entity_poly.type
_entity_poly.pdbx_seq_one_letter_code
_entity_poly.pdbx_strand_id
1 'polypeptide(L)'
;MKKKIYLIAVTMLLSITAFNSNAATFEGGKDKKDYKEEFAKMTDEQKQARVEEIKTRVEEIKHMDKSHLTRQDKKELRHELRELKHEAQAATSGGVYLSVGAIIIIILVLILIL
;
A
#
# COMPACT_ATOMS: atom_id res chain seq x y z
N MET A 1 53.72 28.96 10.28
CA MET A 1 53.27 27.68 10.89
C MET A 1 51.79 27.69 11.23
N LYS A 2 51.27 28.75 11.86
CA LYS A 2 49.83 28.90 12.20
C LYS A 2 48.87 28.70 11.01
N LYS A 3 49.18 29.28 9.83
CA LYS A 3 48.36 29.12 8.61
C LYS A 3 48.25 27.67 8.11
N LYS A 4 49.31 26.86 8.26
CA LYS A 4 49.28 25.43 7.91
C LYS A 4 48.45 24.61 8.90
N ILE A 5 48.49 25.00 10.19
CA ILE A 5 47.66 24.40 11.25
C ILE A 5 46.18 24.70 11.01
N TYR A 6 45.83 25.92 10.62
CA TYR A 6 44.45 26.25 10.24
C TYR A 6 43.99 25.51 8.99
N LEU A 7 44.86 25.31 8.00
CA LEU A 7 44.54 24.54 6.80
C LEU A 7 44.22 23.08 7.14
N ILE A 8 45.04 22.45 8.00
CA ILE A 8 44.81 21.07 8.47
C ILE A 8 43.51 20.96 9.28
N ALA A 9 43.24 21.94 10.17
CA ALA A 9 42.01 21.97 10.95
C ALA A 9 40.75 22.11 10.07
N VAL A 10 40.81 22.94 9.02
CA VAL A 10 39.71 23.13 8.07
C VAL A 10 39.46 21.88 7.24
N THR A 11 40.52 21.20 6.77
CA THR A 11 40.37 19.94 6.03
C THR A 11 39.79 18.82 6.90
N MET A 12 40.13 18.78 8.19
CA MET A 12 39.62 17.79 9.13
C MET A 12 38.14 18.02 9.47
N LEU A 13 37.71 19.28 9.54
CA LEU A 13 36.30 19.67 9.72
C LEU A 13 35.43 19.33 8.49
N LEU A 14 35.97 19.50 7.28
CA LEU A 14 35.28 19.16 6.02
C LEU A 14 35.14 17.64 5.81
N SER A 15 36.05 16.81 6.34
CA SER A 15 35.91 15.35 6.25
C SER A 15 34.79 14.76 7.13
N ILE A 16 34.32 15.49 8.15
CA ILE A 16 33.24 15.03 9.04
C ILE A 16 31.88 15.09 8.34
N THR A 17 31.69 15.98 7.37
CA THR A 17 30.41 16.12 6.65
C THR A 17 30.22 15.09 5.53
N ALA A 18 31.28 14.41 5.09
CA ALA A 18 31.25 13.44 3.99
C ALA A 18 30.71 12.05 4.37
N PHE A 19 30.47 11.76 5.65
CA PHE A 19 29.91 10.49 6.12
C PHE A 19 28.40 10.53 6.42
N ASN A 20 27.67 11.53 5.95
CA ASN A 20 26.20 11.49 5.96
C ASN A 20 25.70 10.65 4.78
N SER A 21 25.95 9.35 4.84
CA SER A 21 25.21 8.37 4.04
C SER A 21 23.79 8.31 4.59
N ASN A 22 22.89 9.12 4.03
CA ASN A 22 21.46 8.88 4.16
C ASN A 22 21.17 7.55 3.44
N ALA A 23 21.11 6.46 4.20
CA ALA A 23 20.46 5.26 3.72
C ALA A 23 19.01 5.66 3.46
N ALA A 24 18.61 5.74 2.20
CA ALA A 24 17.21 5.79 1.84
C ALA A 24 16.61 4.48 2.34
N THR A 25 16.02 4.51 3.54
CA THR A 25 15.02 3.54 3.92
C THR A 25 14.00 3.55 2.80
N PHE A 26 13.69 2.38 2.27
CA PHE A 26 12.55 2.20 1.38
C PHE A 26 11.31 2.58 2.18
N GLU A 27 10.97 3.86 2.13
CA GLU A 27 9.70 4.40 2.59
C GLU A 27 8.67 4.08 1.52
N GLY A 28 7.49 3.64 1.94
CA GLY A 28 6.31 3.69 1.08
C GLY A 28 5.63 2.36 0.83
N GLY A 29 5.49 1.52 1.86
CA GLY A 29 4.32 0.64 1.93
C GLY A 29 3.37 1.21 2.96
N LYS A 30 2.14 1.58 2.57
CA LYS A 30 1.10 1.94 3.56
C LYS A 30 0.88 0.74 4.47
N ASP A 31 0.88 0.96 5.78
CA ASP A 31 0.58 -0.09 6.73
C ASP A 31 -0.93 -0.36 6.77
N LYS A 32 -1.29 -1.55 7.27
CA LYS A 32 -2.71 -1.93 7.45
C LYS A 32 -3.51 -0.91 8.27
N LYS A 33 -2.85 -0.16 9.16
CA LYS A 33 -3.46 0.93 9.94
C LYS A 33 -3.84 2.12 9.07
N ASP A 34 -2.98 2.50 8.13
CA ASP A 34 -3.19 3.63 7.22
C ASP A 34 -4.39 3.39 6.32
N TYR A 35 -4.51 2.18 5.77
CA TYR A 35 -5.69 1.78 5.00
C TYR A 35 -6.96 1.82 5.85
N LYS A 36 -6.90 1.41 7.12
CA LYS A 36 -8.07 1.41 8.00
C LYS A 36 -8.59 2.83 8.26
N GLU A 37 -7.69 3.80 8.44
CA GLU A 37 -8.07 5.21 8.59
C GLU A 37 -8.66 5.79 7.29
N GLU A 38 -8.15 5.36 6.14
CA GLU A 38 -8.66 5.75 4.82
C GLU A 38 -10.08 5.20 4.60
N PHE A 39 -10.29 3.91 4.84
CA PHE A 39 -11.61 3.27 4.77
C PHE A 39 -12.60 3.88 5.79
N ALA A 40 -12.15 4.33 6.96
CA ALA A 40 -13.03 4.96 7.95
C ALA A 40 -13.65 6.28 7.46
N LYS A 41 -13.04 6.94 6.47
CA LYS A 41 -13.52 8.22 5.89
C LYS A 41 -14.37 8.02 4.63
N MET A 42 -14.49 6.79 4.12
CA MET A 42 -15.21 6.47 2.88
C MET A 42 -16.66 6.08 3.15
N THR A 43 -17.56 6.39 2.20
CA THR A 43 -18.93 5.85 2.19
C THR A 43 -18.91 4.37 1.83
N ASP A 44 -19.96 3.63 2.17
CA ASP A 44 -19.99 2.19 1.90
C ASP A 44 -19.96 1.86 0.41
N GLU A 45 -20.53 2.70 -0.47
CA GLU A 45 -20.38 2.52 -1.92
C GLU A 45 -18.93 2.68 -2.37
N GLN A 46 -18.20 3.67 -1.82
CA GLN A 46 -16.79 3.88 -2.13
C GLN A 46 -15.93 2.71 -1.66
N LYS A 47 -16.21 2.16 -0.48
CA LYS A 47 -15.51 0.96 0.01
C LYS A 47 -15.75 -0.23 -0.92
N GLN A 48 -17.00 -0.43 -1.35
CA GLN A 48 -17.35 -1.54 -2.26
C GLN A 48 -16.67 -1.40 -3.61
N ALA A 49 -16.71 -0.19 -4.22
CA ALA A 49 -16.02 0.09 -5.47
C ALA A 49 -14.53 -0.21 -5.34
N ARG A 50 -13.90 0.22 -4.23
CA ARG A 50 -12.47 -0.02 -3.98
C ARG A 50 -12.13 -1.51 -3.85
N VAL A 51 -12.98 -2.29 -3.19
CA VAL A 51 -12.79 -3.74 -3.07
C VAL A 51 -12.92 -4.45 -4.43
N GLU A 52 -13.84 -4.03 -5.28
CA GLU A 52 -13.98 -4.59 -6.63
C GLU A 52 -12.79 -4.23 -7.55
N GLU A 53 -12.24 -3.01 -7.42
CA GLU A 53 -10.98 -2.62 -8.08
C GLU A 53 -9.82 -3.53 -7.66
N ILE A 54 -9.65 -3.72 -6.35
CA ILE A 54 -8.62 -4.60 -5.80
C ILE A 54 -8.77 -6.02 -6.34
N LYS A 55 -9.99 -6.55 -6.37
CA LYS A 55 -10.29 -7.88 -6.89
C LYS A 55 -9.94 -8.01 -8.37
N THR A 56 -10.31 -7.02 -9.17
CA THR A 56 -10.00 -6.97 -10.61
C THR A 56 -8.49 -7.00 -10.82
N ARG A 57 -7.74 -6.16 -10.10
CA ARG A 57 -6.29 -6.10 -10.21
C ARG A 57 -5.59 -7.39 -9.79
N VAL A 58 -6.08 -8.04 -8.73
CA VAL A 58 -5.55 -9.34 -8.28
C VAL A 58 -5.77 -10.42 -9.35
N GLU A 59 -6.94 -10.46 -9.98
CA GLU A 59 -7.21 -11.41 -11.07
C GLU A 59 -6.34 -11.13 -12.31
N GLU A 60 -6.12 -9.86 -12.68
CA GLU A 60 -5.17 -9.50 -13.73
C GLU A 60 -3.76 -10.04 -13.43
N ILE A 61 -3.23 -9.77 -12.23
CA ILE A 61 -1.89 -10.23 -11.83
C ILE A 61 -1.83 -11.76 -11.82
N LYS A 62 -2.91 -12.42 -11.38
CA LYS A 62 -2.99 -13.89 -11.34
C LYS A 62 -2.94 -14.49 -12.75
N HIS A 63 -3.69 -13.93 -13.69
CA HIS A 63 -3.78 -14.40 -15.07
C HIS A 63 -2.63 -13.94 -15.98
N MET A 64 -1.83 -12.96 -15.55
CA MET A 64 -0.65 -12.50 -16.28
C MET A 64 0.40 -13.61 -16.45
N ASP A 65 0.96 -13.73 -17.66
CA ASP A 65 2.14 -14.56 -17.92
C ASP A 65 3.39 -13.90 -17.30
N LYS A 66 4.08 -14.67 -16.45
CA LYS A 66 5.25 -14.21 -15.66
C LYS A 66 6.54 -14.89 -16.12
N SER A 67 6.48 -15.70 -17.18
CA SER A 67 7.60 -16.48 -17.70
C SER A 67 8.77 -15.56 -18.10
N HIS A 68 8.47 -14.42 -18.72
CA HIS A 68 9.44 -13.44 -19.22
C HIS A 68 9.84 -12.36 -18.21
N LEU A 69 9.23 -12.33 -17.02
CA LEU A 69 9.51 -11.30 -16.03
C LEU A 69 10.84 -11.52 -15.31
N THR A 70 11.56 -10.43 -15.07
CA THR A 70 12.80 -10.45 -14.30
C THR A 70 12.52 -10.74 -12.82
N ARG A 71 13.59 -11.03 -12.05
CA ARG A 71 13.45 -11.23 -10.60
C ARG A 71 12.94 -9.98 -9.88
N GLN A 72 13.26 -8.80 -10.41
CA GLN A 72 12.86 -7.52 -9.86
C GLN A 72 11.37 -7.27 -10.12
N ASP A 73 10.90 -7.44 -11.35
CA ASP A 73 9.47 -7.29 -11.69
C ASP A 73 8.60 -8.27 -10.86
N LYS A 74 9.06 -9.51 -10.70
CA LYS A 74 8.38 -10.49 -9.84
C LYS A 74 8.36 -10.07 -8.36
N LYS A 75 9.34 -9.31 -7.90
CA LYS A 75 9.39 -8.79 -6.53
C LYS A 75 8.40 -7.64 -6.37
N GLU A 76 8.30 -6.76 -7.35
CA GLU A 76 7.35 -5.65 -7.38
C GLU A 76 5.91 -6.15 -7.41
N LEU A 77 5.60 -7.15 -8.24
CA LEU A 77 4.27 -7.78 -8.25
C LEU A 77 3.90 -8.44 -6.91
N ARG A 78 4.88 -9.05 -6.23
CA ARG A 78 4.65 -9.59 -4.88
C ARG A 78 4.43 -8.49 -3.86
N HIS A 79 5.06 -7.33 -4.03
CA HIS A 79 4.85 -6.17 -3.17
C HIS A 79 3.43 -5.63 -3.37
N GLU A 80 3.06 -5.38 -4.62
CA GLU A 80 1.71 -4.91 -5.00
C GLU A 80 0.62 -5.86 -4.46
N LEU A 81 0.77 -7.18 -4.67
CA LEU A 81 -0.18 -8.16 -4.12
C LEU A 81 -0.28 -8.13 -2.58
N ARG A 82 0.82 -7.82 -1.88
CA ARG A 82 0.81 -7.70 -0.41
C ARG A 82 0.07 -6.43 0.02
N GLU A 83 0.28 -5.31 -0.67
CA GLU A 83 -0.43 -4.06 -0.41
C GLU A 83 -1.94 -4.20 -0.64
N LEU A 84 -2.33 -4.75 -1.80
CA LEU A 84 -3.73 -5.04 -2.13
C LEU A 84 -4.40 -5.95 -1.07
N LYS A 85 -3.65 -6.92 -0.53
CA LYS A 85 -4.12 -7.76 0.58
C LYS A 85 -4.31 -6.96 1.87
N HIS A 86 -3.36 -6.11 2.24
CA HIS A 86 -3.47 -5.28 3.44
C HIS A 86 -4.65 -4.32 3.36
N GLU A 87 -4.86 -3.73 2.18
CA GLU A 87 -5.98 -2.85 1.87
C GLU A 87 -7.33 -3.58 1.96
N ALA A 88 -7.48 -4.72 1.29
CA ALA A 88 -8.71 -5.52 1.34
C ALA A 88 -9.04 -6.01 2.78
N GLN A 89 -8.01 -6.36 3.56
CA GLN A 89 -8.20 -6.76 4.96
C GLN A 89 -8.61 -5.60 5.86
N ALA A 90 -8.18 -4.37 5.55
CA ALA A 90 -8.62 -3.18 6.27
C ALA A 90 -10.11 -2.95 6.04
N ALA A 91 -10.59 -3.15 4.80
CA ALA A 91 -12.00 -3.06 4.43
C ALA A 91 -12.89 -4.04 5.21
N THR A 92 -12.42 -5.26 5.52
CA THR A 92 -13.23 -6.30 6.20
C THR A 92 -13.25 -6.21 7.73
N SER A 93 -12.38 -5.42 8.35
CA SER A 93 -12.18 -5.41 9.81
C SER A 93 -13.32 -4.79 10.65
N GLY A 94 -14.48 -4.53 10.05
CA GLY A 94 -15.61 -3.85 10.72
C GLY A 94 -17.02 -4.28 10.30
N GLY A 95 -17.21 -5.26 9.41
CA GLY A 95 -18.56 -5.72 9.05
C GLY A 95 -18.64 -6.58 7.78
N VAL A 96 -19.70 -7.37 7.68
CA VAL A 96 -20.12 -8.01 6.43
C VAL A 96 -20.76 -6.93 5.56
N TYR A 97 -20.04 -6.48 4.53
CA TYR A 97 -20.59 -5.53 3.57
C TYR A 97 -21.44 -6.31 2.56
N LEU A 98 -22.77 -6.18 2.69
CA LEU A 98 -23.69 -6.65 1.65
C LEU A 98 -23.57 -5.71 0.46
N SER A 99 -23.23 -6.27 -0.71
CA SER A 99 -23.34 -5.56 -1.99
C SER A 99 -24.71 -4.91 -2.12
N VAL A 100 -24.81 -3.73 -2.76
CA VAL A 100 -26.10 -3.09 -3.06
C VAL A 100 -27.09 -4.07 -3.72
N GLY A 101 -26.62 -4.94 -4.61
CA GLY A 101 -27.46 -5.98 -5.22
C GLY A 101 -27.96 -7.02 -4.21
N ALA A 102 -27.11 -7.41 -3.25
CA ALA A 102 -27.50 -8.34 -2.18
C ALA A 102 -28.49 -7.70 -1.19
N ILE A 103 -28.33 -6.40 -0.89
CA ILE A 103 -29.29 -5.64 -0.05
C ILE A 103 -30.66 -5.58 -0.75
N ILE A 104 -30.71 -5.27 -2.05
CA ILE A 104 -31.95 -5.24 -2.83
C ILE A 104 -32.64 -6.62 -2.80
N ILE A 105 -31.89 -7.70 -3.01
CA ILE A 105 -32.43 -9.07 -2.96
C ILE A 105 -33.03 -9.37 -1.58
N ILE A 106 -32.34 -9.02 -0.49
CA ILE A 106 -32.85 -9.22 0.87
C ILE A 106 -34.15 -8.44 1.10
N ILE A 107 -34.21 -7.17 0.68
CA ILE A 107 -35.42 -6.34 0.80
C ILE A 107 -36.59 -6.96 0.03
N LEU A 108 -36.35 -7.41 -1.21
CA LEU A 108 -37.38 -8.07 -2.02
C LEU A 108 -37.88 -9.36 -1.36
N VAL A 109 -36.99 -10.16 -0.78
CA VAL A 109 -37.36 -11.38 -0.05
C VAL A 109 -38.18 -11.06 1.19
N LEU A 110 -37.83 -10.02 1.95
CA LEU A 110 -38.62 -9.59 3.12
C LEU A 110 -40.03 -9.14 2.74
N ILE A 111 -40.19 -8.42 1.62
CA ILE A 111 -41.51 -8.01 1.10
C ILE A 111 -42.35 -9.22 0.66
N LEU A 112 -41.72 -10.27 0.13
CA LEU A 112 -42.42 -11.48 -0.30
C LEU A 112 -42.81 -12.41 0.86
N ILE A 113 -42.08 -12.36 1.97
CA ILE A 113 -42.29 -13.22 3.15
C ILE A 113 -43.22 -12.56 4.19
N LEU A 114 -43.21 -11.22 4.28
CA LEU A 114 -44.09 -10.45 5.17
C LEU A 114 -45.50 -10.31 4.56
#